data_AF-A0AAV8PQ37-F1
#
_entry.id   AF-A0AAV8PQ37-F1
#
_cell.length_a   1.000
_cell.length_b   1.000
_cell.length_c   1.000
_cell.angle_alpha   90.00
_cell.angle_beta   90.00
_cell.angle_gamma   90.00
#
_symmetry.space_group_name_H-M   'P 1'
#
loop_
_entity.id
_entity.type
_entity.pdbx_description
1 polymer ?
#
loop_
_entity_poly.entity_id
_entity_poly.type
_entity_poly.pdbx_seq_one_letter_code
_entity_poly.pdbx_strand_id
1 'polypeptide(L)'
;MAAMALMLVAAAALVAMPAEAGDENVVFQPCADAKVQRRDGFTFGIAFSGRDSFFLNQSLQLSPCDSRLSLSSRGAQLAVFRPKVDEISLLTVNTTTNPTINRGGFMVAFAGSKYAARSSPVFVGNSSYAITSFTLVLEFHKGTLQDVHWKTGSCSSCSGKSSMVCLREQGCAIKAANCKGQGGSVDCSIGIQLAFSGTDKHDAVLNSWYEVSKLQQYSLYGLYSDLKNSLTTRYDNIF
;
A
#
# COMPACT_ATOMS: atom_id res chain seq x y z
N MET A 1 59.57 -5.46 8.78
CA MET A 1 58.53 -5.92 7.82
C MET A 1 57.41 -6.72 8.49
N ALA A 2 57.69 -7.58 9.50
CA ALA A 2 56.64 -8.36 10.19
C ALA A 2 55.61 -7.52 10.98
N ALA A 3 56.02 -6.38 11.57
CA ALA A 3 55.12 -5.53 12.35
C ALA A 3 54.06 -4.78 11.51
N MET A 4 54.36 -4.44 10.25
CA MET A 4 53.37 -3.83 9.34
C MET A 4 52.32 -4.84 8.88
N ALA A 5 52.71 -6.10 8.71
CA ALA A 5 51.78 -7.16 8.31
C ALA A 5 50.75 -7.46 9.41
N LEU A 6 51.13 -7.41 10.70
CA LEU A 6 50.18 -7.60 11.81
C LEU A 6 49.16 -6.46 11.94
N MET A 7 49.58 -5.21 11.70
CA MET A 7 48.70 -4.03 11.76
C MET A 7 47.63 -4.04 10.66
N LEU A 8 47.97 -4.52 9.46
CA LEU A 8 47.03 -4.66 8.34
C LEU A 8 45.97 -5.74 8.59
N VAL A 9 46.33 -6.83 9.26
CA VAL A 9 45.38 -7.91 9.60
C VAL A 9 44.43 -7.47 10.73
N ALA A 10 44.91 -6.70 11.71
CA ALA A 10 44.07 -6.14 12.76
C ALA A 10 43.08 -5.09 12.22
N ALA A 11 43.48 -4.27 11.24
CA ALA A 11 42.60 -3.30 10.60
C ALA A 11 41.51 -3.95 9.72
N ALA A 12 41.79 -5.09 9.09
CA ALA A 12 40.81 -5.82 8.27
C ALA A 12 39.73 -6.55 9.09
N ALA A 13 40.03 -6.91 10.35
CA ALA A 13 39.07 -7.58 11.24
C ALA A 13 37.98 -6.64 11.79
N LEU A 14 38.18 -5.32 11.75
CA LEU A 14 37.22 -4.32 12.24
C LEU A 14 36.08 -3.98 11.25
N VAL A 15 36.12 -4.52 10.02
CA VAL A 15 35.15 -4.17 8.96
C VAL A 15 34.11 -5.26 8.72
N ALA A 16 34.19 -6.40 9.41
CA ALA A 16 33.16 -7.43 9.37
C ALA A 16 32.01 -7.11 10.34
N MET A 17 31.35 -5.96 10.16
CA MET A 17 30.03 -5.78 10.76
C MET A 17 29.07 -6.69 10.00
N PRO A 18 28.38 -7.64 10.66
CA PRO A 18 27.33 -8.39 10.00
C PRO A 18 26.32 -7.38 9.47
N ALA A 19 26.10 -7.40 8.16
CA ALA A 19 24.94 -6.71 7.60
C ALA A 19 23.72 -7.39 8.22
N GLU A 20 23.14 -6.76 9.25
CA GLU A 20 21.90 -7.24 9.85
C GLU A 20 20.87 -7.30 8.73
N ALA A 21 20.49 -8.52 8.36
CA ALA A 21 19.32 -8.78 7.55
C ALA A 21 18.11 -8.34 8.39
N GLY A 22 17.80 -7.04 8.32
CA GLY A 22 16.99 -6.32 9.31
C GLY A 22 15.48 -6.58 9.29
N ASP A 23 15.06 -7.81 8.97
CA ASP A 23 13.69 -8.29 9.21
C ASP A 23 13.70 -9.39 10.27
N GLU A 24 13.34 -9.03 11.50
CA GLU A 24 13.19 -9.98 12.62
C GLU A 24 11.75 -10.49 12.76
N ASN A 25 10.80 -9.95 12.00
CA ASN A 25 9.40 -10.31 12.15
C ASN A 25 9.10 -11.62 11.43
N VAL A 26 8.82 -12.71 12.15
CA VAL A 26 8.50 -14.01 11.53
C VAL A 26 7.03 -14.16 11.09
N VAL A 27 6.20 -13.12 11.24
CA VAL A 27 4.76 -13.19 10.97
C VAL A 27 4.46 -12.87 9.51
N PHE A 28 4.18 -13.89 8.69
CA PHE A 28 3.87 -13.77 7.26
C PHE A 28 2.38 -13.80 6.92
N GLN A 29 1.51 -13.95 7.92
CA GLN A 29 0.07 -14.03 7.71
C GLN A 29 -0.59 -12.70 8.09
N PRO A 30 -1.43 -12.11 7.23
CA PRO A 30 -2.08 -10.84 7.52
C PRO A 30 -3.03 -10.94 8.73
N CYS A 31 -3.59 -12.12 8.99
CA CYS A 31 -4.50 -12.38 10.11
C CYS A 31 -3.79 -12.86 11.39
N ALA A 32 -2.49 -12.62 11.52
CA ALA A 32 -1.74 -12.92 12.74
C ALA A 32 -1.24 -11.63 13.37
N ASP A 33 -1.22 -11.58 14.70
CA ASP A 33 -0.71 -10.42 15.43
C ASP A 33 0.82 -10.37 15.31
N ALA A 34 1.35 -9.21 14.95
CA ALA A 34 2.77 -8.95 14.84
C ALA A 34 3.19 -7.79 15.74
N LYS A 35 4.44 -7.83 16.21
CA LYS A 35 5.08 -6.72 16.92
C LYS A 35 6.38 -6.39 16.23
N VAL A 36 6.43 -5.25 15.55
CA VAL A 36 7.50 -4.91 14.60
C VAL A 36 8.45 -3.84 15.14
N GLN A 37 9.70 -3.90 14.69
CA GLN A 37 10.64 -2.78 14.74
C GLN A 37 10.77 -2.10 13.38
N ARG A 38 11.42 -0.94 13.35
CA ARG A 38 11.79 -0.28 12.10
C ARG A 38 12.60 -1.24 11.21
N ARG A 39 12.34 -1.20 9.89
CA ARG A 39 12.91 -2.09 8.86
C ARG A 39 12.42 -3.54 8.82
N ASP A 40 11.66 -4.00 9.82
CA ASP A 40 10.99 -5.30 9.75
C ASP A 40 10.02 -5.35 8.57
N GLY A 41 9.83 -6.54 7.99
CA GLY A 41 8.76 -6.80 7.06
C GLY A 41 7.43 -6.88 7.81
N PHE A 42 6.45 -6.07 7.44
CA PHE A 42 5.12 -6.10 8.05
C PHE A 42 4.09 -6.64 7.08
N THR A 43 3.50 -7.81 7.37
CA THR A 43 2.46 -8.38 6.51
C THR A 43 1.09 -7.80 6.80
N PHE A 44 0.43 -7.27 5.77
CA PHE A 44 -0.97 -6.88 5.80
C PHE A 44 -1.69 -7.28 4.51
N GLY A 45 -3.02 -7.36 4.59
CA GLY A 45 -3.88 -7.72 3.46
C GLY A 45 -4.71 -6.54 2.97
N ILE A 46 -5.08 -6.57 1.70
CA ILE A 46 -6.12 -5.74 1.10
C ILE A 46 -7.16 -6.66 0.47
N ALA A 47 -8.37 -6.61 1.01
CA ALA A 47 -9.51 -7.35 0.50
C ALA A 47 -10.36 -6.47 -0.42
N PHE A 48 -10.74 -7.00 -1.59
CA PHE A 48 -11.58 -6.36 -2.58
C PHE A 48 -12.93 -7.07 -2.64
N SER A 49 -14.02 -6.33 -2.49
CA SER A 49 -15.39 -6.85 -2.61
C SER A 49 -16.41 -5.72 -2.74
N GLY A 50 -17.70 -6.06 -2.79
CA GLY A 50 -18.78 -5.10 -2.56
C GLY A 50 -18.70 -4.46 -1.17
N ARG A 51 -19.14 -3.21 -1.03
CA ARG A 51 -19.12 -2.48 0.26
C ARG A 51 -19.75 -3.29 1.38
N ASP A 52 -20.94 -3.82 1.15
CA ASP A 52 -21.72 -4.52 2.17
C ASP A 52 -21.12 -5.87 2.56
N SER A 53 -20.22 -6.43 1.75
CA SER A 53 -19.50 -7.67 2.07
C SER A 53 -18.62 -7.55 3.31
N PHE A 54 -18.21 -6.33 3.68
CA PHE A 54 -17.37 -6.05 4.84
C PHE A 54 -18.17 -5.80 6.13
N PHE A 55 -19.50 -5.83 6.06
CA PHE A 55 -20.38 -5.56 7.20
C PHE A 55 -21.20 -6.79 7.59
N LEU A 56 -21.30 -7.03 8.89
CA LEU A 56 -22.28 -7.92 9.48
C LEU A 56 -23.56 -7.13 9.77
N ASN A 57 -24.71 -7.66 9.32
CA ASN A 57 -26.02 -7.03 9.49
C ASN A 57 -26.06 -5.56 9.04
N GLN A 58 -25.29 -5.21 7.99
CA GLN A 58 -25.24 -3.87 7.37
C GLN A 58 -24.76 -2.73 8.29
N SER A 59 -24.37 -3.00 9.53
CA SER A 59 -24.03 -1.97 10.52
C SER A 59 -22.66 -2.15 11.16
N LEU A 60 -22.25 -3.40 11.42
CA LEU A 60 -20.98 -3.68 12.08
C LEU A 60 -19.92 -4.06 11.04
N GLN A 61 -18.97 -3.16 10.78
CA GLN A 61 -17.82 -3.50 9.96
C GLN A 61 -16.92 -4.49 10.71
N LEU A 62 -16.60 -5.63 10.10
CA LEU A 62 -15.67 -6.61 10.67
C LEU A 62 -14.34 -6.61 9.94
N SER A 63 -13.30 -7.16 10.57
CA SER A 63 -12.03 -7.42 9.90
C SER A 63 -12.24 -8.47 8.81
N PRO A 64 -11.60 -8.36 7.64
CA PRO A 64 -11.54 -9.41 6.63
C PRO A 64 -11.02 -10.78 7.13
N CYS A 65 -10.36 -10.81 8.29
CA CYS A 65 -9.99 -12.06 8.98
C CYS A 65 -11.15 -12.75 9.71
N ASP A 66 -12.29 -12.09 9.86
CA ASP A 66 -13.46 -12.62 10.56
C ASP A 66 -14.26 -13.56 9.65
N SER A 67 -14.35 -14.82 10.03
CA SER A 67 -15.01 -15.87 9.24
C SER A 67 -16.51 -15.61 9.02
N ARG A 68 -17.15 -14.79 9.87
CA ARG A 68 -18.57 -14.43 9.75
C ARG A 68 -18.86 -13.60 8.50
N LEU A 69 -17.86 -12.93 7.93
CA LEU A 69 -18.01 -12.23 6.65
C LEU A 69 -18.11 -13.18 5.46
N SER A 70 -17.56 -14.40 5.59
CA SER A 70 -17.54 -15.43 4.53
C SER A 70 -17.07 -14.89 3.17
N LEU A 71 -16.06 -14.00 3.18
CA LEU A 71 -15.59 -13.23 2.02
C LEU A 71 -15.24 -14.11 0.80
N SER A 72 -14.65 -15.28 1.04
CA SER A 72 -14.31 -16.25 -0.02
C SER A 72 -15.54 -16.70 -0.81
N SER A 73 -16.66 -17.00 -0.11
CA SER A 73 -17.91 -17.39 -0.76
C SER A 73 -18.60 -16.24 -1.51
N ARG A 74 -18.25 -14.98 -1.17
CA ARG A 74 -18.76 -13.76 -1.81
C ARG A 74 -17.88 -13.26 -2.96
N GLY A 75 -16.95 -14.09 -3.44
CA GLY A 75 -16.07 -13.74 -4.55
C GLY A 75 -15.09 -12.61 -4.24
N ALA A 76 -14.78 -12.38 -2.96
CA ALA A 76 -13.79 -11.38 -2.58
C ALA A 76 -12.40 -11.79 -3.07
N GLN A 77 -11.60 -10.79 -3.44
CA GLN A 77 -10.22 -10.98 -3.86
C GLN A 77 -9.28 -10.42 -2.80
N LEU A 78 -8.08 -10.96 -2.74
CA LEU A 78 -7.09 -10.62 -1.73
C LEU A 78 -5.75 -10.31 -2.39
N ALA A 79 -5.16 -9.18 -2.01
CA ALA A 79 -3.75 -8.89 -2.22
C ALA A 79 -3.06 -8.87 -0.85
N VAL A 80 -1.87 -9.46 -0.74
CA VAL A 80 -1.08 -9.48 0.49
C VAL A 80 0.24 -8.80 0.21
N PHE A 81 0.62 -7.88 1.08
CA PHE A 81 1.86 -7.13 0.97
C PHE A 81 2.70 -7.32 2.22
N ARG A 82 4.01 -7.23 2.04
CA ARG A 82 4.99 -7.28 3.13
C ARG A 82 6.11 -6.25 2.93
N PRO A 83 5.81 -4.95 3.00
CA PRO A 83 6.82 -3.90 2.91
C PRO A 83 7.61 -3.80 4.21
N LYS A 84 8.77 -3.13 4.13
CA LYS A 84 9.56 -2.78 5.30
C LYS A 84 8.95 -1.62 6.06
N VAL A 85 8.90 -1.74 7.38
CA VAL A 85 8.36 -0.71 8.27
C VAL A 85 9.21 0.54 8.20
N ASP A 86 8.52 1.68 8.04
CA ASP A 86 9.10 3.02 7.88
C ASP A 86 9.94 3.22 6.59
N GLU A 87 9.69 2.40 5.58
CA GLU A 87 10.23 2.58 4.23
C GLU A 87 9.12 3.06 3.29
N ILE A 88 9.32 4.21 2.64
CA ILE A 88 8.35 4.73 1.66
C ILE A 88 8.24 3.74 0.51
N SER A 89 7.06 3.13 0.36
CA SER A 89 6.80 2.08 -0.63
C SER A 89 5.64 2.46 -1.52
N LEU A 90 5.72 2.11 -2.80
CA LEU A 90 4.59 2.15 -3.74
C LEU A 90 4.18 0.72 -4.07
N LEU A 91 2.99 0.33 -3.62
CA LEU A 91 2.43 -0.99 -3.87
C LEU A 91 1.55 -0.94 -5.11
N THR A 92 1.64 -1.96 -5.95
CA THR A 92 0.83 -2.03 -7.17
C THR A 92 -0.03 -3.29 -7.16
N VAL A 93 -1.33 -3.13 -7.38
CA VAL A 93 -2.25 -4.24 -7.66
C VAL A 93 -2.65 -4.19 -9.12
N ASN A 94 -2.30 -5.23 -9.87
CA ASN A 94 -2.73 -5.35 -11.25
C ASN A 94 -4.21 -5.70 -11.30
N THR A 95 -5.03 -4.77 -11.79
CA THR A 95 -6.47 -4.92 -11.95
C THR A 95 -6.91 -5.00 -13.42
N THR A 96 -5.97 -4.88 -14.37
CA THR A 96 -6.28 -4.86 -15.80
C THR A 96 -6.85 -6.18 -16.32
N THR A 97 -6.49 -7.29 -15.69
CA THR A 97 -7.00 -8.63 -16.04
C THR A 97 -8.20 -9.05 -15.20
N ASN A 98 -8.60 -8.26 -14.19
CA ASN A 98 -9.58 -8.68 -13.19
C ASN A 98 -10.77 -7.71 -13.07
N PRO A 99 -11.75 -7.80 -13.99
CA PRO A 99 -12.85 -6.86 -14.08
C PRO A 99 -13.79 -6.90 -12.87
N THR A 100 -13.71 -7.90 -11.98
CA THR A 100 -14.54 -7.97 -10.76
C THR A 100 -14.18 -6.89 -9.74
N ILE A 101 -12.90 -6.48 -9.64
CA ILE A 101 -12.48 -5.32 -8.82
C ILE A 101 -13.17 -4.05 -9.34
N ASN A 102 -13.34 -3.96 -10.66
CA ASN A 102 -14.05 -2.87 -11.33
C ASN A 102 -15.58 -3.07 -11.38
N ARG A 103 -16.13 -4.16 -10.83
CA ARG A 103 -17.59 -4.44 -10.83
C ARG A 103 -18.19 -4.55 -9.42
N GLY A 104 -17.37 -4.52 -8.38
CA GLY A 104 -17.78 -4.55 -6.95
C GLY A 104 -17.11 -3.50 -6.06
N GLY A 105 -15.96 -2.96 -6.47
CA GLY A 105 -15.64 -1.54 -6.29
C GLY A 105 -15.18 -0.99 -4.96
N PHE A 106 -15.02 -1.81 -3.91
CA PHE A 106 -14.46 -1.34 -2.64
C PHE A 106 -13.29 -2.20 -2.19
N MET A 107 -12.38 -1.58 -1.44
CA MET A 107 -11.30 -2.27 -0.77
C MET A 107 -11.16 -1.90 0.71
N VAL A 108 -10.72 -2.87 1.50
CA VAL A 108 -10.40 -2.71 2.94
C VAL A 108 -9.00 -3.26 3.17
N ALA A 109 -8.13 -2.45 3.78
CA ALA A 109 -6.83 -2.88 4.27
C ALA A 109 -6.98 -3.40 5.70
N PHE A 110 -6.25 -4.45 6.05
CA PHE A 110 -6.38 -5.12 7.34
C PHE A 110 -5.10 -5.84 7.76
N ALA A 111 -4.90 -5.95 9.07
CA ALA A 111 -3.95 -6.90 9.65
C ALA A 111 -4.30 -7.22 11.11
N GLY A 112 -3.75 -8.32 11.62
CA GLY A 112 -3.92 -8.77 13.01
C GLY A 112 -5.14 -9.65 13.23
N SER A 113 -5.23 -10.21 14.44
CA SER A 113 -6.33 -11.06 14.91
C SER A 113 -6.89 -10.53 16.23
N LYS A 114 -6.10 -10.59 17.31
CA LYS A 114 -6.50 -10.03 18.61
C LYS A 114 -6.47 -8.51 18.57
N TYR A 115 -5.46 -7.93 17.91
CA TYR A 115 -5.32 -6.50 17.67
C TYR A 115 -5.66 -6.19 16.22
N ALA A 116 -6.78 -6.75 15.73
CA ALA A 116 -7.18 -6.59 14.34
C ALA A 116 -7.51 -5.13 14.02
N ALA A 117 -6.65 -4.50 13.24
CA ALA A 117 -6.87 -3.17 12.69
C ALA A 117 -7.37 -3.30 11.25
N ARG A 118 -8.27 -2.40 10.84
CA ARG A 118 -8.88 -2.39 9.52
C ARG A 118 -9.24 -0.97 9.11
N SER A 119 -9.11 -0.66 7.83
CA SER A 119 -9.57 0.62 7.31
C SER A 119 -11.06 0.62 7.01
N SER A 120 -11.62 1.82 6.89
CA SER A 120 -12.94 1.98 6.28
C SER A 120 -12.93 1.55 4.81
N PRO A 121 -14.01 0.97 4.27
CA PRO A 121 -14.08 0.61 2.86
C PRO A 121 -13.94 1.84 1.97
N VAL A 122 -12.98 1.82 1.04
CA VAL A 122 -12.77 2.91 0.09
C VAL A 122 -13.18 2.48 -1.32
N PHE A 123 -13.82 3.40 -2.05
CA PHE A 123 -14.21 3.16 -3.43
C PHE A 123 -12.98 3.08 -4.34
N VAL A 124 -12.95 2.05 -5.18
CA VAL A 124 -11.88 1.74 -6.12
C VAL A 124 -12.37 1.85 -7.55
N GLY A 125 -13.59 1.38 -7.85
CA GLY A 125 -14.11 1.50 -9.20
C GLY A 125 -15.45 0.80 -9.44
N ASN A 126 -16.07 1.12 -10.56
CA ASN A 126 -17.27 0.48 -11.07
C ASN A 126 -17.20 0.45 -12.61
N SER A 127 -18.31 0.09 -13.26
CA SER A 127 -18.42 0.07 -14.72
C SER A 127 -18.23 1.45 -15.39
N SER A 128 -18.24 2.54 -14.63
CA SER A 128 -18.16 3.91 -15.14
C SER A 128 -16.83 4.59 -14.80
N TYR A 129 -16.27 4.33 -13.62
CA TYR A 129 -15.11 5.03 -13.10
C TYR A 129 -14.14 4.09 -12.36
N ALA A 130 -12.86 4.40 -12.38
CA ALA A 130 -11.82 3.72 -11.60
C ALA A 130 -10.87 4.73 -10.97
N ILE A 131 -10.60 4.59 -9.68
CA ILE A 131 -9.57 5.33 -8.94
C ILE A 131 -8.35 4.43 -8.84
N THR A 132 -7.19 4.94 -9.26
CA THR A 132 -5.96 4.13 -9.41
C THR A 132 -4.85 4.57 -8.47
N SER A 133 -5.06 5.59 -7.65
CA SER A 133 -4.03 6.15 -6.77
C SER A 133 -4.59 6.36 -5.38
N PHE A 134 -3.97 5.73 -4.39
CA PHE A 134 -4.35 5.79 -2.99
C PHE A 134 -3.14 6.04 -2.11
N THR A 135 -3.38 6.59 -0.93
CA THR A 135 -2.38 6.63 0.13
C THR A 135 -2.94 5.88 1.33
N LEU A 136 -2.17 4.91 1.83
CA LEU A 136 -2.48 4.10 3.00
C LEU A 136 -1.51 4.45 4.12
N VAL A 137 -2.04 4.64 5.32
CA VAL A 137 -1.23 4.92 6.50
C VAL A 137 -1.48 3.82 7.52
N LEU A 138 -0.39 3.24 8.02
CA LEU A 138 -0.40 2.25 9.08
C LEU A 138 0.11 2.90 10.36
N GLU A 139 -0.73 2.97 11.38
CA GLU A 139 -0.40 3.57 12.66
C GLU A 139 -0.05 2.50 13.69
N PHE A 140 1.17 2.56 14.21
CA PHE A 140 1.68 1.63 15.20
C PHE A 140 1.80 2.28 16.56
N HIS A 141 1.46 1.53 17.60
CA HIS A 141 1.77 1.88 18.97
C HIS A 141 2.65 0.80 19.58
N LYS A 142 3.87 1.15 19.97
CA LYS A 142 4.85 0.23 20.54
C LYS A 142 5.06 -1.03 19.68
N GLY A 143 5.07 -0.85 18.36
CA GLY A 143 5.27 -1.92 17.38
C GLY A 143 4.02 -2.74 17.06
N THR A 144 2.87 -2.47 17.68
CA THR A 144 1.60 -3.14 17.36
C THR A 144 0.71 -2.21 16.53
N LEU A 145 0.22 -2.69 15.39
CA LEU A 145 -0.70 -1.94 14.54
C LEU A 145 -1.98 -1.61 15.33
N GLN A 146 -2.36 -0.34 15.35
CA GLN A 146 -3.57 0.15 16.03
C GLN A 146 -4.63 0.58 15.03
N ASP A 147 -4.22 1.32 13.99
CA ASP A 147 -5.15 1.88 13.03
C ASP A 147 -4.60 1.83 11.60
N VAL A 148 -5.51 1.84 10.64
CA VAL A 148 -5.25 1.77 9.22
C VAL A 148 -6.19 2.74 8.53
N HIS A 149 -5.66 3.79 7.91
CA HIS A 149 -6.50 4.79 7.26
C HIS A 149 -6.09 5.09 5.83
N TRP A 150 -7.09 5.31 4.99
CA TRP A 150 -6.91 5.82 3.64
C TRP A 150 -6.91 7.34 3.66
N LYS A 151 -5.93 7.96 3.02
CA LYS A 151 -6.00 9.37 2.67
C LYS A 151 -6.59 9.49 1.27
N THR A 152 -7.77 10.10 1.18
CA THR A 152 -8.40 10.36 -0.11
C THR A 152 -7.62 11.45 -0.87
N GLY A 153 -7.54 11.29 -2.18
CA GLY A 153 -6.86 12.26 -3.03
C GLY A 153 -7.71 13.53 -3.23
N SER A 154 -7.05 14.64 -3.57
CA SER A 154 -7.73 15.86 -4.01
C SER A 154 -8.03 15.82 -5.50
N CYS A 155 -9.11 16.48 -5.91
CA CYS A 155 -9.45 16.65 -7.33
C CYS A 155 -8.49 17.56 -8.10
N SER A 156 -7.52 18.20 -7.44
CA SER A 156 -6.45 18.93 -8.13
C SER A 156 -5.66 18.05 -9.09
N SER A 157 -5.54 16.75 -8.79
CA SER A 157 -4.87 15.76 -9.66
C SER A 157 -5.58 15.48 -10.99
N CYS A 158 -6.86 15.89 -11.11
CA CYS A 158 -7.64 15.82 -12.35
C CYS A 158 -7.52 17.07 -13.23
N SER A 159 -6.92 18.16 -12.72
CA SER A 159 -6.88 19.43 -13.45
C SER A 159 -6.11 19.30 -14.77
N GLY A 160 -6.68 19.84 -15.85
CA GLY A 160 -6.07 19.82 -17.19
C GLY A 160 -6.16 18.49 -17.94
N LYS A 161 -6.85 17.46 -17.40
CA LYS A 161 -6.98 16.15 -18.05
C LYS A 161 -8.42 15.83 -18.41
N SER A 162 -8.75 15.90 -19.71
CA SER A 162 -10.12 15.68 -20.24
C SER A 162 -10.64 14.23 -20.08
N SER A 163 -9.73 13.27 -19.89
CA SER A 163 -10.05 11.85 -19.70
C SER A 163 -10.32 11.46 -18.24
N MET A 164 -10.15 12.39 -17.30
CA MET A 164 -10.32 12.18 -15.86
C MET A 164 -11.52 12.96 -15.31
N VAL A 165 -12.12 12.43 -14.25
CA VAL A 165 -13.32 12.98 -13.60
C VAL A 165 -13.09 13.07 -12.09
N CYS A 166 -13.36 14.23 -11.52
CA CYS A 166 -13.37 14.41 -10.07
C CYS A 166 -14.61 13.75 -9.47
N LEU A 167 -14.42 12.72 -8.65
CA LEU A 167 -15.47 12.14 -7.83
C LEU A 167 -15.47 12.83 -6.47
N ARG A 168 -16.61 13.43 -6.12
CA ARG A 168 -16.79 14.20 -4.88
C ARG A 168 -16.33 13.37 -3.68
N GLU A 169 -15.43 13.93 -2.88
CA GLU A 169 -14.84 13.33 -1.65
C GLU A 169 -13.94 12.08 -1.84
N GLN A 170 -13.86 11.52 -3.05
CA GLN A 170 -13.12 10.26 -3.33
C GLN A 170 -11.82 10.50 -4.11
N GLY A 171 -11.77 11.59 -4.89
CA GLY A 171 -10.58 12.03 -5.60
C GLY A 171 -10.72 11.92 -7.11
N CYS A 172 -9.57 11.86 -7.79
CA CYS A 172 -9.53 11.83 -9.25
C CYS A 172 -9.72 10.41 -9.80
N ALA A 173 -10.67 10.24 -10.71
CA ALA A 173 -11.02 8.96 -11.32
C ALA A 173 -10.83 8.98 -12.84
N ILE A 174 -10.53 7.81 -13.40
CA ILE A 174 -10.45 7.54 -14.83
C ILE A 174 -11.80 6.93 -15.26
N LYS A 175 -12.34 7.35 -16.40
CA LYS A 175 -13.52 6.66 -16.96
C LYS A 175 -13.16 5.21 -17.27
N ALA A 176 -13.95 4.26 -16.81
CA ALA A 176 -13.66 2.83 -16.93
C ALA A 176 -13.47 2.38 -18.39
N ALA A 177 -14.20 2.99 -19.34
CA ALA A 177 -14.05 2.74 -20.77
C ALA A 177 -12.63 3.03 -21.31
N ASN A 178 -11.84 3.87 -20.63
CA ASN A 178 -10.46 4.17 -21.01
C ASN A 178 -9.47 3.12 -20.50
N CYS A 179 -9.88 2.25 -19.58
CA CYS A 179 -9.00 1.25 -18.97
C CYS A 179 -8.75 0.04 -19.88
N LYS A 180 -7.52 -0.48 -19.86
CA LYS A 180 -7.16 -1.78 -20.45
C LYS A 180 -8.06 -2.87 -19.86
N GLY A 181 -8.59 -3.74 -20.73
CA GLY A 181 -9.55 -4.78 -20.36
C GLY A 181 -11.02 -4.33 -20.36
N GLN A 182 -11.31 -3.05 -20.59
CA GLN A 182 -12.66 -2.49 -20.77
C GLN A 182 -12.85 -1.78 -22.13
N GLY A 183 -11.92 -2.01 -23.07
CA GLY A 183 -11.95 -1.41 -24.42
C GLY A 183 -11.02 -0.21 -24.62
N GLY A 184 -10.34 0.26 -23.57
CA GLY A 184 -9.37 1.36 -23.65
C GLY A 184 -7.91 0.91 -23.57
N SER A 185 -6.99 1.87 -23.69
CA SER A 185 -5.54 1.66 -23.72
C SER A 185 -4.80 2.05 -22.43
N VAL A 186 -5.49 2.62 -21.45
CA VAL A 186 -4.86 3.14 -20.21
C VAL A 186 -4.71 2.05 -19.17
N ASP A 187 -3.52 1.91 -18.57
CA ASP A 187 -3.33 1.03 -17.42
C ASP A 187 -3.99 1.63 -16.16
N CYS A 188 -5.01 0.92 -15.68
CA CYS A 188 -5.80 1.27 -14.50
C CYS A 188 -5.45 0.42 -13.27
N SER A 189 -4.23 -0.15 -13.23
CA SER A 189 -3.68 -0.80 -12.05
C SER A 189 -3.66 0.17 -10.86
N ILE A 190 -3.94 -0.37 -9.67
CA ILE A 190 -4.03 0.41 -8.44
C ILE A 190 -2.62 0.61 -7.89
N GLY A 191 -2.22 1.86 -7.71
CA GLY A 191 -1.04 2.26 -6.95
C GLY A 191 -1.42 2.72 -5.55
N ILE A 192 -0.71 2.24 -4.53
CA ILE A 192 -0.93 2.55 -3.12
C ILE A 192 0.39 3.04 -2.54
N GLN A 193 0.45 4.34 -2.24
CA GLN A 193 1.56 4.91 -1.49
C GLN A 193 1.40 4.55 -0.02
N LEU A 194 2.38 3.87 0.55
CA LEU A 194 2.38 3.47 1.95
C LEU A 194 3.16 4.45 2.81
N ALA A 195 2.60 4.74 3.98
CA ALA A 195 3.25 5.51 5.02
C ALA A 195 3.04 4.86 6.39
N PHE A 196 3.96 5.11 7.30
CA PHE A 196 3.93 4.62 8.67
C PHE A 196 3.95 5.79 9.66
N SER A 197 3.22 5.64 10.76
CA SER A 197 3.17 6.60 11.86
C SER A 197 3.22 5.89 13.22
N GLY A 198 3.57 6.65 14.26
CA GLY A 198 3.59 6.17 15.64
C GLY A 198 4.96 5.62 16.06
N THR A 199 5.00 4.50 16.79
CA THR A 199 6.24 3.94 17.35
C THR A 199 6.39 2.43 17.13
N ASP A 200 7.63 1.99 17.06
CA ASP A 200 8.01 0.59 16.92
C ASP A 200 8.13 -0.13 18.28
N LYS A 201 8.50 -1.43 18.30
CA LYS A 201 8.56 -2.24 19.53
C LYS A 201 9.59 -1.75 20.57
N HIS A 202 10.53 -0.91 20.16
CA HIS A 202 11.58 -0.29 20.98
C HIS A 202 11.33 1.21 21.21
N ASP A 203 10.10 1.67 20.99
CA ASP A 203 9.67 3.07 21.12
C ASP A 203 10.36 4.03 20.13
N ALA A 204 10.98 3.52 19.05
CA ALA A 204 11.52 4.36 17.98
C ALA A 204 10.38 4.94 17.12
N VAL A 205 10.47 6.22 16.79
CA VAL A 205 9.43 6.94 16.02
C VAL A 205 9.46 6.53 14.56
N LEU A 206 8.27 6.22 14.01
CA LEU A 206 8.04 5.99 12.58
C LEU A 206 7.68 7.34 11.92
N ASN A 207 8.48 7.77 10.93
CA ASN A 207 8.45 9.13 10.39
C ASN A 207 8.04 9.23 8.92
N SER A 208 7.94 8.11 8.22
CA SER A 208 7.61 8.09 6.78
C SER A 208 6.30 8.82 6.44
N TRP A 209 5.32 8.90 7.35
CA TRP A 209 4.14 9.77 7.15
C TRP A 209 4.47 11.25 7.03
N TYR A 210 5.36 11.78 7.87
CA TYR A 210 5.78 13.18 7.79
C TYR A 210 6.60 13.43 6.52
N GLU A 211 7.39 12.46 6.10
CA GLU A 211 8.13 12.51 4.84
C GLU A 211 7.18 12.51 3.63
N VAL A 212 6.16 11.65 3.63
CA VAL A 212 5.11 11.63 2.60
C VAL A 212 4.32 12.94 2.59
N SER A 213 4.02 13.53 3.74
CA SER A 213 3.34 14.84 3.80
C SER A 213 4.20 15.96 3.19
N LYS A 214 5.51 15.97 3.46
CA LYS A 214 6.45 16.92 2.83
C LYS A 214 6.54 16.68 1.33
N LEU A 215 6.59 15.42 0.90
CA LEU A 215 6.62 15.07 -0.52
C LEU A 215 5.29 15.43 -1.24
N GLN A 216 4.14 15.26 -0.59
CA GLN A 216 2.84 15.69 -1.11
C GLN A 216 2.74 17.22 -1.23
N GLN A 217 3.37 17.98 -0.32
CA GLN A 217 3.51 19.44 -0.44
C GLN A 217 4.34 19.85 -1.66
N TYR A 218 5.32 19.04 -2.07
CA TYR A 218 6.10 19.26 -3.29
C TYR A 218 5.42 18.77 -4.58
N SER A 219 4.12 18.44 -4.54
CA SER A 219 3.35 17.96 -5.69
C SER A 219 4.08 16.83 -6.44
N LEU A 220 4.33 15.73 -5.72
CA LEU A 220 4.82 14.46 -6.28
C LEU A 220 3.97 13.90 -7.44
N TYR A 221 2.80 14.47 -7.73
CA TYR A 221 2.12 14.19 -8.98
C TYR A 221 3.06 14.36 -10.18
N GLY A 222 3.92 15.40 -10.20
CA GLY A 222 4.91 15.58 -11.25
C GLY A 222 5.96 14.46 -11.27
N LEU A 223 6.70 14.29 -10.16
CA LEU A 223 7.78 13.30 -10.07
C LEU A 223 7.34 11.83 -10.23
N TYR A 224 6.17 11.44 -9.71
CA TYR A 224 5.65 10.07 -9.86
C TYR A 224 4.87 9.87 -11.16
N SER A 225 4.22 10.90 -11.71
CA SER A 225 3.75 10.87 -13.10
C SER A 225 4.92 10.72 -14.05
N ASP A 226 6.06 11.36 -13.77
CA ASP A 226 7.26 11.29 -14.61
C ASP A 226 8.00 9.95 -14.45
N LEU A 227 7.97 9.31 -13.27
CA LEU A 227 8.42 7.92 -13.11
C LEU A 227 7.50 6.92 -13.82
N LYS A 228 6.18 7.10 -13.71
CA LYS A 228 5.20 6.29 -14.45
C LYS A 228 5.35 6.52 -15.95
N ASN A 229 5.49 7.76 -16.41
CA ASN A 229 5.76 8.11 -17.80
C ASN A 229 7.12 7.55 -18.24
N SER A 230 8.20 7.70 -17.48
CA SER A 230 9.52 7.13 -17.81
C SER A 230 9.50 5.61 -17.97
N LEU A 231 8.71 4.90 -17.15
CA LEU A 231 8.48 3.45 -17.31
C LEU A 231 7.57 3.12 -18.51
N THR A 232 6.62 3.99 -18.86
CA THR A 232 5.70 3.81 -20.00
C THR A 232 6.37 4.18 -21.34
N THR A 233 7.07 5.32 -21.40
CA THR A 233 7.85 5.80 -22.56
C THR A 233 9.03 4.89 -22.89
N ARG A 234 9.64 4.18 -21.93
CA ARG A 234 10.63 3.13 -22.26
C ARG A 234 10.01 1.84 -22.78
N TYR A 235 8.73 1.60 -22.53
CA TYR A 235 8.00 0.47 -23.10
C TYR A 235 7.53 0.76 -24.53
N ASP A 236 7.15 2.01 -24.83
CA ASP A 236 6.75 2.46 -26.17
C ASP A 236 7.93 2.57 -27.17
N ASN A 237 9.17 2.45 -26.70
CA ASN A 237 10.37 2.48 -27.56
C ASN A 237 10.97 1.08 -27.80
N ILE A 238 10.35 0.01 -27.28
CA ILE A 238 10.85 -1.37 -27.40
C ILE A 238 9.85 -2.28 -28.14
N PHE A 239 8.65 -1.80 -28.50
CA PHE A 239 7.69 -2.50 -29.34
C PHE A 239 7.04 -1.57 -30.37
#